data_AF-A0A7L3J1S6-F1
#
_entry.id   AF-A0A7L3J1S6-F1
#
_cell.length_a   1.000
_cell.length_b   1.000
_cell.length_c   1.000
_cell.angle_alpha   90.00
_cell.angle_beta   90.00
_cell.angle_gamma   90.00
#
_symmetry.space_group_name_H-M   'P 1'
#
loop_
_entity.id
_entity.type
_entity.pdbx_description
1 polymer ?
#
loop_
_entity_poly.entity_id
_entity_poly.type
_entity_poly.pdbx_seq_one_letter_code
_entity_poly.pdbx_strand_id
1 'polypeptide(L)'
;MEPLSFQEYICSLDPTTLPRILRICSGVYFQGSVYEISGNECCLSTGDLLKVMAVALQEVICEDTETGQTMELPPTFKGEQGCPIPARTQWVPSSQGNLCSPRRLSLIVPQGPFLDGSRQQGLTLHQALGRWDGRPQPLLCPTIGPHALLLHPIYEVHAAMHLRRDVVKIPSTLEVDVEDVTEEAQDVHFARPLLLSEVLGMEEALPAQAEILEGPAGPAIFESAYGRSHAWRVLASAPGSGRHFLLSSTYQGWFRRRPRQFVGVQELAASLQPGRQLRVVVTQDCEGQGNDVPPLGMGDRLEVRGLQGNGPSTRLLCHCHAGEEEEGEELRLPPDLGGSFVEEACASKKYRLAELLERQPLPCEVRVVAPDPGLERDALGALPALRLEARLDQPFLVGSFCEEPEEGFEIPPQWLDLSLLLSEGPIHPPAPCTHRSRVEEL
;
A
#
# COMPACT_ATOMS: atom_id res chain seq x y z
N MET A 1 6.48 19.35 34.41
CA MET A 1 7.93 19.62 34.53
C MET A 1 8.27 20.86 33.71
N GLU A 2 9.48 21.42 33.80
CA GLU A 2 9.87 22.46 32.81
C GLU A 2 10.09 21.79 31.44
N PRO A 3 9.67 22.44 30.34
CA PRO A 3 9.89 21.91 28.99
C PRO A 3 11.40 21.84 28.70
N LEU A 4 11.84 20.71 28.13
CA LEU A 4 13.22 20.47 27.73
C LEU A 4 13.30 20.41 26.20
N SER A 5 14.45 20.73 25.62
CA SER A 5 14.64 20.46 24.20
C SER A 5 14.52 18.95 23.92
N PHE A 6 13.99 18.59 22.76
CA PHE A 6 13.79 17.18 22.39
C PHE A 6 15.11 16.40 22.44
N GLN A 7 16.20 17.02 22.01
CA GLN A 7 17.53 16.41 22.06
C GLN A 7 17.97 16.11 23.50
N GLU A 8 17.85 17.08 24.41
CA GLU A 8 18.25 16.90 25.82
C GLU A 8 17.41 15.84 26.52
N TYR A 9 16.10 15.83 26.26
CA TYR A 9 15.21 14.82 26.80
C TYR A 9 15.61 13.41 26.32
N ILE A 10 15.78 13.22 25.01
CA ILE A 10 16.14 11.90 24.45
C ILE A 10 17.54 11.45 24.90
N CYS A 11 18.50 12.36 25.06
CA CYS A 11 19.84 12.04 25.55
C CYS A 11 19.85 11.60 27.03
N SER A 12 18.89 12.06 27.83
CA SER A 12 18.78 11.71 29.26
C SER A 12 17.81 10.56 29.54
N LEU A 13 17.04 10.14 28.52
CA LEU A 13 16.05 9.09 28.62
C LEU A 13 16.70 7.71 28.78
N ASP A 14 16.29 6.96 29.81
CA ASP A 14 16.61 5.55 29.94
C ASP A 14 15.69 4.72 29.00
N PRO A 15 16.24 4.01 27.99
CA PRO A 15 15.44 3.23 27.04
C PRO A 15 14.61 2.12 27.70
N THR A 16 14.98 1.66 28.90
CA THR A 16 14.21 0.64 29.64
C THR A 16 12.88 1.16 30.17
N THR A 17 12.72 2.49 30.21
CA THR A 17 11.49 3.15 30.69
C THR A 17 10.46 3.41 29.59
N LEU A 18 10.74 3.00 28.35
CA LEU A 18 9.82 3.10 27.23
C LEU A 18 8.65 2.09 27.38
N PRO A 19 7.43 2.43 26.91
CA PRO A 19 7.10 3.65 26.16
C PRO A 19 6.85 4.88 27.06
N ARG A 20 7.13 6.08 26.52
CA ARG A 20 6.88 7.38 27.17
C ARG A 20 5.98 8.27 26.31
N ILE A 21 5.15 9.11 26.92
CA ILE A 21 4.27 10.05 26.23
C ILE A 21 4.79 11.47 26.44
N LEU A 22 5.12 12.14 25.34
CA LEU A 22 5.63 13.50 25.33
C LEU A 22 4.60 14.44 24.74
N ARG A 23 4.48 15.64 25.30
CA ARG A 23 3.71 16.74 24.73
C ARG A 23 4.64 17.75 24.08
N ILE A 24 4.31 18.16 22.85
CA ILE A 24 5.01 19.27 22.18
C ILE A 24 4.59 20.59 22.83
N CYS A 25 5.55 21.33 23.38
CA CYS A 25 5.32 22.60 24.06
C CYS A 25 5.57 23.80 23.12
N SER A 26 6.67 23.75 22.39
CA SER A 26 7.10 24.80 21.46
C SER A 26 8.05 24.22 20.42
N GLY A 27 8.32 24.98 19.36
CA GLY A 27 9.31 24.61 18.36
C GLY A 27 9.20 25.48 17.13
N VAL A 28 10.32 25.64 16.43
CA VAL A 28 10.35 26.30 15.13
C VAL A 28 10.89 25.29 14.15
N TYR A 29 9.98 24.68 13.41
CA TYR A 29 10.30 23.85 12.26
C TYR A 29 9.48 24.40 11.10
N PHE A 30 10.04 24.39 9.89
CA PHE A 30 9.30 24.88 8.75
C PHE A 30 8.12 23.94 8.49
N GLN A 31 6.93 24.50 8.27
CA GLN A 31 5.81 23.71 7.77
C GLN A 31 6.22 23.19 6.39
N GLY A 32 6.54 21.89 6.32
CA GLY A 32 7.24 21.30 5.17
C GLY A 32 8.77 21.21 5.27
N SER A 33 9.41 21.29 6.43
CA SER A 33 10.76 20.72 6.63
C SER A 33 10.72 19.28 7.12
N VAL A 34 9.52 18.80 7.45
CA VAL A 34 9.26 17.44 7.95
C VAL A 34 8.72 16.56 6.82
N TYR A 35 9.20 16.76 5.59
CA TYR A 35 8.76 16.00 4.41
C TYR A 35 9.42 14.63 4.28
N GLU A 36 10.40 14.30 5.11
CA GLU A 36 11.12 13.04 4.93
C GLU A 36 11.57 12.43 6.25
N ILE A 37 10.68 12.44 7.24
CA ILE A 37 10.77 11.48 8.34
C ILE A 37 10.45 10.10 7.74
N SER A 38 11.48 9.48 7.15
CA SER A 38 11.40 8.17 6.47
C SER A 38 10.29 8.05 5.42
N GLY A 39 10.06 9.11 4.64
CA GLY A 39 9.10 9.12 3.53
C GLY A 39 7.65 9.49 3.87
N ASN A 40 7.36 9.87 5.12
CA ASN A 40 6.02 10.26 5.57
C ASN A 40 5.98 11.74 6.00
N GLU A 41 5.09 12.53 5.40
CA GLU A 41 4.87 13.94 5.73
C GLU A 41 4.22 14.07 7.12
N CYS A 42 4.80 14.82 8.06
CA CYS A 42 4.16 15.06 9.37
C CYS A 42 4.29 16.50 9.89
N CYS A 43 3.25 17.01 10.55
CA CYS A 43 3.27 18.30 11.23
C CYS A 43 3.12 18.07 12.74
N LEU A 44 3.87 18.80 13.57
CA LEU A 44 3.89 18.69 15.03
C LEU A 44 3.48 20.01 15.69
N SER A 45 2.19 20.20 15.94
CA SER A 45 1.67 21.43 16.55
C SER A 45 1.91 21.45 18.06
N THR A 46 1.96 22.66 18.64
CA THR A 46 1.93 22.81 20.11
C THR A 46 0.69 22.13 20.67
N GLY A 47 0.88 21.23 21.65
CA GLY A 47 -0.16 20.42 22.26
C GLY A 47 -0.21 18.97 21.75
N ASP A 48 0.45 18.66 20.63
CA ASP A 48 0.47 17.30 20.09
C ASP A 48 1.14 16.32 21.06
N LEU A 49 0.61 15.10 21.09
CA LEU A 49 1.13 14.00 21.91
C LEU A 49 1.89 12.99 21.05
N LEU A 50 3.08 12.62 21.52
CA LEU A 50 3.99 11.67 20.90
C LEU A 50 4.27 10.53 21.87
N LYS A 51 3.88 9.31 21.52
CA LYS A 51 4.25 8.12 22.27
C LYS A 51 5.56 7.56 21.75
N VAL A 52 6.66 7.83 22.44
CA VAL A 52 7.97 7.27 22.14
C VAL A 52 7.98 5.79 22.50
N MET A 53 8.23 4.94 21.51
CA MET A 53 8.22 3.48 21.63
C MET A 53 9.64 2.89 21.63
N ALA A 54 10.54 3.49 20.85
CA ALA A 54 11.95 3.07 20.77
C ALA A 54 12.85 4.27 20.43
N VAL A 55 14.13 4.16 20.79
CA VAL A 55 15.17 5.13 20.46
C VAL A 55 16.39 4.34 19.98
N ALA A 56 16.96 4.73 18.85
CA ALA A 56 18.15 4.10 18.27
C ALA A 56 19.23 5.14 17.99
N LEU A 57 20.50 4.85 18.32
CA LEU A 57 21.60 5.73 17.96
C LEU A 57 21.81 5.69 16.45
N GLN A 58 21.64 6.85 15.79
CA GLN A 58 21.79 6.98 14.34
C GLN A 58 23.24 7.31 13.99
N GLU A 59 23.80 8.33 14.64
CA GLU A 59 25.17 8.80 14.42
C GLU A 59 25.68 9.60 15.61
N VAL A 60 26.98 9.92 15.60
CA VAL A 60 27.61 10.76 16.64
C VAL A 60 28.43 11.84 15.95
N ILE A 61 28.08 13.11 16.18
CA ILE A 61 28.88 14.25 15.71
C ILE A 61 29.98 14.53 16.72
N CYS A 62 31.23 14.40 16.30
CA CYS A 62 32.38 14.76 17.12
C CYS A 62 32.84 16.17 16.80
N GLU A 63 32.98 17.02 17.81
CA GLU A 63 33.54 18.36 17.69
C GLU A 63 34.92 18.42 18.36
N ASP A 64 35.94 18.84 17.62
CA ASP A 64 37.28 19.07 18.16
C ASP A 64 37.30 20.36 19.00
N THR A 65 37.64 20.23 20.28
CA THR A 65 37.62 21.35 21.25
C THR A 65 38.62 22.46 20.96
N GLU A 66 39.68 22.21 20.17
CA GLU A 66 40.68 23.22 19.83
C GLU A 66 40.39 23.89 18.48
N THR A 67 39.89 23.13 17.51
CA THR A 67 39.69 23.62 16.13
C THR A 67 38.24 23.95 15.80
N GLY A 68 37.28 23.49 16.59
CA GLY A 68 35.84 23.58 16.32
C GLY A 68 35.40 22.77 15.10
N GLN A 69 36.27 21.90 14.56
CA GLN A 69 35.91 21.06 13.41
C GLN A 69 35.00 19.93 13.85
N THR A 70 33.90 19.74 13.11
CA THR A 70 32.95 18.65 13.34
C THR A 70 33.16 17.51 12.35
N MET A 71 32.97 16.28 12.81
CA MET A 71 32.95 15.09 11.97
C MET A 71 31.87 14.10 12.40
N GLU A 72 31.25 13.43 11.44
CA GLU A 72 30.24 12.41 11.70
C GLU A 72 30.90 11.04 11.89
N LEU A 73 30.53 10.35 12.97
CA LEU A 73 30.93 8.98 13.22
C LEU A 73 29.71 8.04 13.14
N PRO A 74 29.84 6.92 12.40
CA PRO A 74 28.80 5.91 12.40
C PRO A 74 28.73 5.23 13.78
N PRO A 75 27.55 4.70 14.17
CA PRO A 75 27.34 4.07 15.48
C PRO A 75 28.20 2.80 15.68
N THR A 76 28.66 2.20 14.58
CA THR A 76 29.56 1.04 14.57
C THR A 76 31.04 1.39 14.74
N PHE A 77 31.39 2.68 14.82
CA PHE A 77 32.77 3.12 14.98
C PHE A 77 33.37 2.59 16.29
N LYS A 78 34.54 1.98 16.16
CA LYS A 78 35.33 1.47 17.29
C LYS A 78 36.55 2.34 17.46
N GLY A 79 36.53 3.25 18.44
CA GLY A 79 37.71 3.98 18.86
C GLY A 79 38.61 3.06 19.68
N GLU A 80 39.82 2.81 19.23
CA GLU A 80 40.82 2.16 20.07
C GLU A 80 41.38 3.21 21.05
N GLN A 81 40.93 3.10 22.31
CA GLN A 81 41.32 3.89 23.49
C GLN A 81 40.59 5.24 23.65
N GLY A 82 39.67 5.30 24.63
CA GLY A 82 39.10 6.53 25.15
C GLY A 82 39.13 6.52 26.67
N CYS A 83 40.03 7.29 27.28
CA CYS A 83 40.00 7.59 28.71
C CYS A 83 39.36 8.96 28.91
N PRO A 84 38.39 9.13 29.84
CA PRO A 84 37.99 10.46 30.27
C PRO A 84 39.17 11.19 30.90
N ILE A 85 39.35 12.47 30.57
CA ILE A 85 40.43 13.28 31.15
C ILE A 85 40.15 13.45 32.65
N PRO A 86 41.09 13.09 33.56
CA PRO A 86 40.88 13.27 34.98
C PRO A 86 40.89 14.77 35.33
N ALA A 87 39.81 15.24 35.96
CA ALA A 87 39.71 16.60 36.46
C ALA A 87 40.59 16.79 37.72
N ARG A 88 41.82 17.31 37.56
CA ARG A 88 42.50 18.19 38.54
C ARG A 88 43.96 18.48 38.16
N THR A 89 44.31 19.77 38.09
CA THR A 89 45.45 20.30 38.85
C THR A 89 45.22 21.77 39.20
N GLN A 90 45.55 22.09 40.45
CA GLN A 90 45.38 23.38 41.11
C GLN A 90 46.13 24.53 40.41
N TRP A 91 45.43 25.64 40.26
CA TRP A 91 46.01 26.96 40.06
C TRP A 91 46.86 27.35 41.28
N VAL A 92 48.15 27.58 41.09
CA VAL A 92 49.00 28.28 42.05
C VAL A 92 49.43 29.59 41.38
N PRO A 93 49.08 30.78 41.92
CA PRO A 93 49.54 32.04 41.38
C PRO A 93 50.93 32.34 41.97
N SER A 94 51.94 32.43 41.11
CA SER A 94 53.23 33.03 41.50
C SER A 94 53.51 34.27 40.67
N SER A 95 53.60 35.37 41.41
CA SER A 95 53.80 36.76 41.03
C SER A 95 55.23 37.09 40.59
N GLN A 96 55.33 38.19 39.83
CA GLN A 96 56.47 39.10 39.56
C GLN A 96 57.30 38.87 38.27
N GLY A 97 57.36 39.93 37.44
CA GLY A 97 58.59 40.33 36.76
C GLY A 97 58.57 40.47 35.23
N ASN A 98 58.22 41.68 34.76
CA ASN A 98 58.57 42.38 33.50
C ASN A 98 59.42 41.73 32.37
N LEU A 99 58.95 42.03 31.15
CA LEU A 99 59.63 42.40 29.89
C LEU A 99 60.32 41.35 28.97
N CYS A 100 59.91 41.42 27.69
CA CYS A 100 60.63 41.11 26.43
C CYS A 100 60.50 39.72 25.74
N SER A 101 59.60 39.68 24.74
CA SER A 101 59.74 39.11 23.37
C SER A 101 59.88 37.59 23.12
N PRO A 102 59.50 37.09 21.92
CA PRO A 102 58.84 35.80 21.76
C PRO A 102 59.79 34.69 21.33
N ARG A 103 59.84 33.58 22.07
CA ARG A 103 60.41 32.32 21.57
C ARG A 103 59.68 31.11 22.16
N ARG A 104 59.21 30.25 21.25
CA ARG A 104 58.90 28.80 21.36
C ARG A 104 58.85 28.26 22.79
N LEU A 105 57.65 27.86 23.22
CA LEU A 105 57.50 26.91 24.31
C LEU A 105 57.06 25.57 23.71
N SER A 106 58.04 24.69 23.57
CA SER A 106 57.85 23.25 23.50
C SER A 106 57.05 22.84 24.74
N LEU A 107 55.91 22.19 24.57
CA LEU A 107 55.21 21.51 25.67
C LEU A 107 56.07 20.33 26.11
N ILE A 108 56.78 20.52 27.22
CA ILE A 108 57.41 19.46 27.99
C ILE A 108 56.27 18.64 28.59
N VAL A 109 56.06 17.44 28.07
CA VAL A 109 55.24 16.41 28.70
C VAL A 109 55.92 16.01 30.02
N PRO A 110 55.26 16.13 31.19
CA PRO A 110 55.80 15.54 32.40
C PRO A 110 55.65 14.02 32.28
N GLN A 111 56.78 13.32 32.08
CA GLN A 111 56.87 11.89 32.30
C GLN A 111 56.74 11.62 33.81
N GLY A 112 55.51 11.48 34.29
CA GLY A 112 55.21 10.76 35.53
C GLY A 112 55.30 9.25 35.28
N PRO A 113 55.55 8.42 36.31
CA PRO A 113 55.71 6.99 36.12
C PRO A 113 54.39 6.40 35.62
N PHE A 114 54.41 5.89 34.39
CA PHE A 114 53.37 5.00 33.89
C PHE A 114 53.33 3.79 34.84
N LEU A 115 52.24 3.67 35.60
CA LEU A 115 51.94 2.44 36.32
C LEU A 115 51.67 1.36 35.26
N ASP A 116 52.64 0.48 35.14
CA ASP A 116 52.58 -0.76 34.37
C ASP A 116 51.39 -1.60 34.86
N GLY A 117 50.47 -1.95 33.95
CA GLY A 117 49.37 -2.89 34.25
C GLY A 117 47.96 -2.45 33.85
N SER A 118 47.65 -2.47 32.56
CA SER A 118 46.48 -3.16 31.98
C SER A 118 46.36 -2.80 30.49
N ARG A 119 46.32 -3.80 29.61
CA ARG A 119 45.85 -3.63 28.23
C ARG A 119 44.37 -3.22 28.30
N GLN A 120 44.09 -1.92 28.30
CA GLN A 120 42.71 -1.44 28.45
C GLN A 120 41.96 -1.56 27.12
N GLN A 121 40.88 -2.34 27.14
CA GLN A 121 39.95 -2.52 26.04
C GLN A 121 39.38 -1.17 25.59
N GLY A 122 39.40 -0.91 24.28
CA GLY A 122 38.71 0.26 23.71
C GLY A 122 37.22 0.23 24.05
N LEU A 123 36.64 1.40 24.36
CA LEU A 123 35.21 1.55 24.57
C LEU A 123 34.51 1.71 23.23
N THR A 124 33.36 1.06 23.04
CA THR A 124 32.49 1.37 21.90
C THR A 124 31.80 2.71 22.12
N LEU A 125 31.36 3.40 21.04
CA LEU A 125 30.61 4.65 21.17
C LEU A 125 29.39 4.50 22.09
N HIS A 126 28.67 3.37 22.00
CA HIS A 126 27.57 3.06 22.91
C HIS A 126 27.99 3.00 24.39
N GLN A 127 29.20 2.50 24.70
CA GLN A 127 29.71 2.46 26.08
C GLN A 127 30.21 3.83 26.56
N ALA A 128 30.73 4.66 25.67
CA ALA A 128 31.11 6.03 25.97
C ALA A 128 29.87 6.90 26.22
N LEU A 129 28.83 6.74 25.41
CA LEU A 129 27.54 7.43 25.53
C LEU A 129 26.71 6.91 26.71
N GLY A 130 26.79 5.63 27.07
CA GLY A 130 26.09 5.08 28.25
C GLY A 130 26.59 5.64 29.60
N ARG A 131 27.68 6.40 29.60
CA ARG A 131 28.19 7.15 30.78
C ARG A 131 27.84 8.64 30.74
N TRP A 132 27.11 9.07 29.71
CA TRP A 132 26.68 10.45 29.51
C TRP A 132 25.56 10.79 30.50
N ASP A 133 25.81 11.73 31.41
CA ASP A 133 24.87 12.21 32.43
C ASP A 133 24.13 13.48 32.00
N GLY A 134 24.04 13.72 30.69
CA GLY A 134 23.47 14.93 30.10
C GLY A 134 24.47 16.09 29.97
N ARG A 135 25.74 15.90 30.34
CA ARG A 135 26.80 16.91 30.17
C ARG A 135 27.85 16.46 29.15
N PRO A 136 28.27 17.35 28.23
CA PRO A 136 29.31 17.03 27.28
C PRO A 136 30.65 16.82 28.00
N GLN A 137 31.11 15.56 28.03
CA GLN A 137 32.40 15.19 28.59
C GLN A 137 33.44 15.11 27.45
N PRO A 138 34.55 15.87 27.54
CA PRO A 138 35.61 15.78 26.54
C PRO A 138 36.29 14.42 26.60
N LEU A 139 36.36 13.74 25.46
CA LEU A 139 36.99 12.43 25.31
C LEU A 139 38.22 12.53 24.41
N LEU A 140 39.30 11.84 24.78
CA LEU A 140 40.46 11.70 23.92
C LEU A 140 40.29 10.47 23.03
N CYS A 141 40.36 10.65 21.71
CA CYS A 141 40.35 9.57 20.74
C CYS A 141 41.58 9.68 19.83
N PRO A 142 42.69 8.99 20.16
CA PRO A 142 43.95 9.07 19.39
C PRO A 142 43.80 8.68 17.92
N THR A 143 42.75 7.92 17.57
CA THR A 143 42.41 7.53 16.20
C THR A 143 41.92 8.71 15.34
N ILE A 144 41.32 9.72 15.97
CA ILE A 144 40.74 10.89 15.30
C ILE A 144 41.71 12.08 15.37
N GLY A 145 42.31 12.29 16.54
CA GLY A 145 43.25 13.40 16.74
C GLY A 145 43.82 13.45 18.15
N PRO A 146 44.82 14.32 18.38
CA PRO A 146 45.44 14.50 19.68
C PRO A 146 44.60 15.35 20.65
N HIS A 147 43.59 16.07 20.14
CA HIS A 147 42.76 16.98 20.92
C HIS A 147 41.57 16.27 21.56
N ALA A 148 40.98 16.91 22.56
CA ALA A 148 39.74 16.42 23.16
C ALA A 148 38.56 16.65 22.22
N LEU A 149 37.65 15.67 22.16
CA LEU A 149 36.47 15.66 21.32
C LEU A 149 35.21 15.73 22.18
N LEU A 150 34.25 16.55 21.77
CA LEU A 150 32.89 16.54 22.30
C LEU A 150 32.01 15.68 21.41
N LEU A 151 31.32 14.71 21.99
CA LEU A 151 30.43 13.82 21.25
C LEU A 151 29.00 14.33 21.31
N HIS A 152 28.34 14.56 20.18
CA HIS A 152 26.94 14.93 20.13
C HIS A 152 26.17 13.77 19.51
N PRO A 153 25.56 12.88 20.32
CA PRO A 153 24.79 11.77 19.79
C PRO A 153 23.51 12.26 19.12
N ILE A 154 23.20 11.67 17.98
CA ILE A 154 21.95 11.86 17.25
C ILE A 154 21.20 10.54 17.27
N TYR A 155 19.97 10.58 17.76
CA TYR A 155 19.11 9.43 17.87
C TYR A 155 17.95 9.49 16.87
N GLU A 156 17.60 8.35 16.28
CA GLU A 156 16.34 8.14 15.59
C GLU A 156 15.30 7.69 16.63
N VAL A 157 14.24 8.49 16.80
CA VAL A 157 13.16 8.25 17.76
C VAL A 157 11.97 7.65 17.03
N HIS A 158 11.52 6.47 17.45
CA HIS A 158 10.34 5.81 16.90
C HIS A 158 9.15 6.16 17.76
N ALA A 159 8.24 6.97 17.23
CA ALA A 159 7.08 7.45 17.97
C ALA A 159 5.76 7.13 17.26
N ALA A 160 4.72 6.84 18.04
CA ALA A 160 3.35 6.80 17.56
C ALA A 160 2.69 8.14 17.86
N MET A 161 2.02 8.71 16.86
CA MET A 161 1.21 9.92 17.00
C MET A 161 -0.27 9.54 17.11
N HIS A 162 -1.06 10.41 17.73
CA HIS A 162 -2.51 10.21 17.77
C HIS A 162 -3.10 10.27 16.35
N LEU A 163 -4.02 9.34 16.02
CA LEU A 163 -4.69 9.23 14.72
C LEU A 163 -3.77 9.02 13.51
N ARG A 164 -2.57 8.44 13.72
CA ARG A 164 -1.69 8.00 12.64
C ARG A 164 -1.45 6.51 12.66
N ARG A 165 -1.43 5.91 11.47
CA ARG A 165 -1.27 4.47 11.29
C ARG A 165 0.19 4.02 11.42
N ASP A 166 1.11 4.86 10.94
CA ASP A 166 2.54 4.55 10.90
C ASP A 166 3.29 5.10 12.12
N VAL A 167 4.31 4.36 12.53
CA VAL A 167 5.31 4.84 13.48
C VAL A 167 6.21 5.83 12.75
N VAL A 168 6.28 7.06 13.26
CA VAL A 168 7.15 8.11 12.71
C VAL A 168 8.55 8.00 13.29
N LYS A 169 9.55 8.32 12.47
CA LYS A 169 10.98 8.27 12.81
C LYS A 169 11.58 9.67 12.91
N ILE A 170 11.54 10.22 14.11
CA ILE A 170 11.89 11.62 14.34
C ILE A 170 13.37 11.71 14.75
N PRO A 171 14.20 12.53 14.10
CA PRO A 171 15.56 12.77 14.58
C PRO A 171 15.55 13.55 15.89
N SER A 172 16.42 13.19 16.83
CA SER A 172 16.50 13.87 18.13
C SER A 172 16.94 15.33 18.02
N THR A 173 17.52 15.74 16.89
CA THR A 173 17.91 17.12 16.58
C THR A 173 16.74 18.01 16.15
N LEU A 174 15.52 17.48 16.08
CA LEU A 174 14.34 18.28 15.78
C LEU A 174 14.19 19.41 16.81
N GLU A 175 14.12 20.66 16.33
CA GLU A 175 14.04 21.87 17.15
C GLU A 175 12.64 22.09 17.74
N VAL A 176 12.27 21.21 18.67
CA VAL A 176 11.04 21.29 19.48
C VAL A 176 11.36 21.10 20.96
N ASP A 177 10.58 21.76 21.80
CA ASP A 177 10.58 21.56 23.24
C ASP A 177 9.45 20.61 23.62
N VAL A 178 9.76 19.68 24.52
CA VAL A 178 8.86 18.62 24.95
C VAL A 178 8.73 18.57 26.46
N GLU A 179 7.57 18.08 26.90
CA GLU A 179 7.32 17.75 28.29
C GLU A 179 6.89 16.28 28.39
N ASP A 180 7.51 15.51 29.30
CA ASP A 180 7.05 14.16 29.61
C ASP A 180 5.75 14.25 30.42
N VAL A 181 4.67 13.74 29.82
CA VAL A 181 3.33 13.68 30.38
C VAL A 181 2.83 12.25 30.53
N THR A 182 3.75 11.27 30.61
CA THR A 182 3.41 9.84 30.67
C THR A 182 2.47 9.49 31.82
N GLU A 183 2.61 10.14 32.96
CA GLU A 183 1.79 9.87 34.15
C GLU A 183 0.41 10.54 34.04
N GLU A 184 0.32 11.70 33.40
CA GLU A 184 -0.91 12.46 33.18
C GLU A 184 -1.74 11.94 32.00
N ALA A 185 -1.08 11.29 31.03
CA ALA A 185 -1.67 10.82 29.79
C ALA A 185 -1.96 9.30 29.78
N GLN A 186 -2.11 8.67 30.94
CA GLN A 186 -2.38 7.22 31.05
C GLN A 186 -3.68 6.81 30.34
N ASP A 187 -4.68 7.70 30.30
CA ASP A 187 -5.96 7.48 29.63
C ASP A 187 -5.94 7.83 28.13
N VAL A 188 -4.81 8.32 27.61
CA VAL A 188 -4.68 8.65 26.18
C VAL A 188 -4.46 7.36 25.39
N HIS A 189 -5.51 6.92 24.72
CA HIS A 189 -5.42 5.84 23.75
C HIS A 189 -4.79 6.37 22.45
N PHE A 190 -3.57 5.92 22.15
CA PHE A 190 -2.95 6.04 20.84
C PHE A 190 -3.65 5.05 19.90
N ALA A 191 -4.87 5.41 19.53
CA ALA A 191 -5.74 4.60 18.73
C ALA A 191 -5.21 4.60 17.29
N ARG A 192 -4.84 3.42 16.80
CA ARG A 192 -4.31 3.23 15.45
C ARG A 192 -5.48 3.20 14.47
N PRO A 193 -5.55 4.11 13.48
CA PRO A 193 -6.50 4.00 12.39
C PRO A 193 -6.35 2.64 11.69
N LEU A 194 -7.47 1.98 11.46
CA LEU A 194 -7.56 0.75 10.69
C LEU A 194 -8.04 1.09 9.29
N LEU A 195 -7.53 0.37 8.29
CA LEU A 195 -8.15 0.37 6.98
C LEU A 195 -9.39 -0.52 6.98
N LEU A 196 -10.36 -0.17 6.14
CA LEU A 196 -11.55 -0.98 5.94
C LEU A 196 -11.23 -2.43 5.49
N SER A 197 -10.15 -2.59 4.73
CA SER A 197 -9.59 -3.90 4.35
C SER A 197 -9.01 -4.71 5.52
N GLU A 198 -8.48 -4.04 6.55
CA GLU A 198 -8.00 -4.70 7.77
C GLU A 198 -9.18 -5.16 8.63
N VAL A 199 -10.21 -4.31 8.77
CA VAL A 199 -11.43 -4.63 9.53
C VAL A 199 -12.13 -5.86 8.98
N LEU A 200 -12.15 -6.02 7.64
CA LEU A 200 -12.72 -7.20 7.00
C LEU A 200 -12.06 -8.50 7.49
N GLY A 201 -10.76 -8.49 7.80
CA GLY A 201 -10.05 -9.65 8.34
C GLY A 201 -10.29 -9.90 9.83
N MET A 202 -10.96 -8.98 10.53
CA MET A 202 -11.18 -9.02 11.98
C MET A 202 -12.60 -9.49 12.31
N GLU A 203 -12.96 -10.71 11.91
CA GLU A 203 -14.32 -11.26 12.13
C GLU A 203 -14.74 -11.24 13.61
N GLU A 204 -13.81 -11.46 14.54
CA GLU A 204 -14.07 -11.45 15.99
C GLU A 204 -14.35 -10.05 16.56
N ALA A 205 -13.94 -8.99 15.86
CA ALA A 205 -14.16 -7.61 16.28
C ALA A 205 -15.49 -7.05 15.75
N LEU A 206 -16.18 -7.77 14.86
CA LEU A 206 -17.45 -7.36 14.28
C LEU A 206 -18.62 -8.05 15.01
N PRO A 207 -19.78 -7.38 15.13
CA PRO A 207 -20.07 -6.00 14.75
C PRO A 207 -19.40 -4.96 15.67
N ALA A 208 -18.96 -3.83 15.10
CA ALA A 208 -18.37 -2.72 15.85
C ALA A 208 -18.87 -1.37 15.33
N GLN A 209 -18.88 -0.37 16.21
CA GLN A 209 -19.04 1.02 15.80
C GLN A 209 -17.68 1.54 15.33
N ALA A 210 -17.66 2.35 14.28
CA ALA A 210 -16.45 2.95 13.77
C ALA A 210 -16.65 4.43 13.42
N GLU A 211 -15.64 5.25 13.69
CA GLU A 211 -15.55 6.63 13.25
C GLU A 211 -14.68 6.70 11.99
N ILE A 212 -15.18 7.30 10.91
CA ILE A 212 -14.43 7.49 9.66
C ILE A 212 -13.54 8.72 9.83
N LEU A 213 -12.23 8.53 9.75
CA LEU A 213 -11.24 9.59 9.89
C LEU A 213 -10.93 10.24 8.54
N GLU A 214 -10.69 9.41 7.51
CA GLU A 214 -10.34 9.88 6.16
C GLU A 214 -11.12 9.11 5.09
N GLY A 215 -11.56 9.84 4.07
CA GLY A 215 -12.20 9.29 2.87
C GLY A 215 -11.22 8.59 1.93
N PRO A 216 -11.71 7.91 0.88
CA PRO A 216 -10.86 7.17 -0.04
C PRO A 216 -9.94 8.12 -0.81
N ALA A 217 -8.67 7.76 -0.93
CA ALA A 217 -7.70 8.50 -1.73
C ALA A 217 -7.97 8.28 -3.23
N GLY A 218 -8.75 9.16 -3.86
CA GLY A 218 -8.99 9.12 -5.31
C GLY A 218 -10.39 9.59 -5.71
N PRO A 219 -10.68 9.65 -7.03
CA PRO A 219 -12.03 9.91 -7.51
C PRO A 219 -12.96 8.79 -7.05
N ALA A 220 -14.19 9.14 -6.66
CA ALA A 220 -15.20 8.16 -6.28
C ALA A 220 -15.46 7.21 -7.45
N ILE A 221 -15.19 5.92 -7.24
CA ILE A 221 -15.43 4.85 -8.24
C ILE A 221 -16.94 4.55 -8.36
N PHE A 222 -17.73 4.93 -7.36
CA PHE A 222 -19.16 4.64 -7.26
C PHE A 222 -19.95 5.94 -7.16
N GLU A 223 -20.94 6.13 -8.04
CA GLU A 223 -21.88 7.26 -7.96
C GLU A 223 -22.90 7.09 -6.81
N SER A 224 -23.13 5.85 -6.33
CA SER A 224 -24.11 5.57 -5.27
C SER A 224 -23.61 4.51 -4.27
N ALA A 225 -23.13 4.95 -3.10
CA ALA A 225 -22.49 4.09 -2.09
C ALA A 225 -23.42 3.12 -1.32
N TYR A 226 -24.50 2.59 -1.92
CA TYR A 226 -25.57 1.92 -1.15
C TYR A 226 -26.25 0.74 -1.89
N GLY A 227 -26.03 -0.51 -1.44
CA GLY A 227 -26.72 -1.71 -1.92
C GLY A 227 -26.61 -2.94 -0.99
N ARG A 228 -27.53 -3.93 -1.13
CA ARG A 228 -27.53 -5.30 -0.55
C ARG A 228 -26.69 -6.28 -1.41
N SER A 229 -26.37 -7.54 -1.08
CA SER A 229 -26.19 -8.41 0.11
C SER A 229 -25.51 -9.67 -0.45
N HIS A 230 -24.41 -10.15 0.16
CA HIS A 230 -23.82 -11.51 0.06
C HIS A 230 -23.70 -12.16 -1.30
N ALA A 231 -23.60 -11.39 -2.37
CA ALA A 231 -23.73 -11.99 -3.67
C ALA A 231 -22.90 -11.22 -4.67
N TRP A 232 -22.03 -12.00 -5.30
CA TRP A 232 -21.09 -11.59 -6.32
C TRP A 232 -21.67 -10.54 -7.25
N ARG A 233 -20.82 -9.60 -7.64
CA ARG A 233 -21.17 -8.60 -8.64
C ARG A 233 -20.50 -8.94 -9.97
N VAL A 234 -20.99 -8.36 -11.05
CA VAL A 234 -20.37 -8.52 -12.38
C VAL A 234 -20.04 -7.15 -12.92
N LEU A 235 -18.77 -6.96 -13.26
CA LEU A 235 -18.33 -5.81 -14.04
C LEU A 235 -18.76 -6.04 -15.49
N ALA A 236 -19.46 -5.06 -16.05
CA ALA A 236 -19.88 -5.06 -17.43
C ALA A 236 -19.45 -3.76 -18.11
N SER A 237 -19.14 -3.83 -19.41
CA SER A 237 -18.81 -2.70 -20.25
C SER A 237 -19.78 -2.61 -21.41
N ALA A 238 -20.14 -1.40 -21.83
CA ALA A 238 -20.88 -1.17 -23.05
C ALA A 238 -19.90 -0.87 -24.20
N PRO A 239 -19.75 -1.79 -25.18
CA PRO A 239 -18.78 -1.62 -26.27
C PRO A 239 -19.06 -0.33 -27.05
N GLY A 240 -18.02 0.49 -27.22
CA GLY A 240 -18.09 1.73 -28.01
C GLY A 240 -18.67 2.96 -27.30
N SER A 241 -19.21 2.83 -26.09
CA SER A 241 -19.67 3.99 -25.30
C SER A 241 -18.74 4.40 -24.17
N GLY A 242 -17.74 3.57 -23.82
CA GLY A 242 -16.85 3.81 -22.68
C GLY A 242 -17.55 3.79 -21.31
N ARG A 243 -18.79 3.27 -21.26
CA ARG A 243 -19.60 3.21 -20.04
C ARG A 243 -19.40 1.86 -19.36
N HIS A 244 -19.22 1.89 -18.05
CA HIS A 244 -19.01 0.71 -17.23
C HIS A 244 -20.17 0.56 -16.25
N PHE A 245 -20.53 -0.68 -15.95
CA PHE A 245 -21.66 -1.00 -15.10
C PHE A 245 -21.28 -2.10 -14.12
N LEU A 246 -21.84 -2.02 -12.92
CA LEU A 246 -21.74 -3.03 -11.91
C LEU A 246 -23.11 -3.66 -11.67
N LEU A 247 -23.20 -4.97 -11.91
CA LEU A 247 -24.44 -5.74 -11.80
C LEU A 247 -24.45 -6.54 -10.51
N SER A 248 -25.47 -6.37 -9.69
CA SER A 248 -25.72 -7.26 -8.56
C SER A 248 -26.20 -8.63 -9.06
N SER A 249 -25.80 -9.72 -8.41
CA SER A 249 -26.38 -11.05 -8.64
C SER A 249 -27.92 -11.09 -8.54
N THR A 250 -28.51 -10.13 -7.82
CA THR A 250 -29.96 -10.03 -7.61
C THR A 250 -30.69 -9.41 -8.79
N TYR A 251 -29.97 -8.93 -9.80
CA TYR A 251 -30.52 -8.42 -11.06
C TYR A 251 -31.40 -9.46 -11.76
N GLN A 252 -32.65 -9.10 -12.06
CA GLN A 252 -33.67 -10.00 -12.62
C GLN A 252 -33.93 -9.79 -14.12
N GLY A 253 -33.10 -8.99 -14.79
CA GLY A 253 -33.20 -8.83 -16.24
C GLY A 253 -32.77 -10.10 -16.99
N TRP A 254 -33.24 -10.21 -18.23
CA TRP A 254 -33.00 -11.38 -19.09
C TRP A 254 -31.99 -11.05 -20.17
N PHE A 255 -30.99 -11.91 -20.30
CA PHE A 255 -29.92 -11.78 -21.27
C PHE A 255 -30.09 -12.76 -22.42
N ARG A 256 -29.64 -12.34 -23.59
CA ARG A 256 -29.41 -13.21 -24.73
C ARG A 256 -27.96 -13.08 -25.15
N ARG A 257 -27.34 -14.23 -25.42
CA ARG A 257 -25.96 -14.28 -25.88
C ARG A 257 -25.85 -13.65 -27.27
N ARG A 258 -24.83 -12.83 -27.44
CA ARG A 258 -24.41 -12.33 -28.74
C ARG A 258 -23.42 -13.33 -29.36
N PRO A 259 -23.60 -13.70 -30.64
CA PRO A 259 -22.54 -14.35 -31.40
C PRO A 259 -21.24 -13.55 -31.32
N ARG A 260 -20.13 -14.21 -30.96
CA ARG A 260 -18.81 -13.61 -31.07
C ARG A 260 -18.43 -13.50 -32.55
N GLN A 261 -17.75 -12.41 -32.91
CA GLN A 261 -17.19 -12.21 -34.24
C GLN A 261 -15.68 -12.43 -34.15
N PHE A 262 -15.13 -13.13 -35.13
CA PHE A 262 -13.71 -13.41 -35.24
C PHE A 262 -13.22 -12.95 -36.62
N VAL A 263 -12.08 -12.28 -36.67
CA VAL A 263 -11.49 -11.75 -37.92
C VAL A 263 -10.32 -12.61 -38.45
N GLY A 264 -10.12 -13.80 -37.89
CA GLY A 264 -9.14 -14.74 -38.39
C GLY A 264 -9.10 -16.07 -37.63
N VAL A 265 -8.37 -17.02 -38.19
CA VAL A 265 -8.20 -18.36 -37.63
C VAL A 265 -7.43 -18.35 -36.31
N GLN A 266 -6.48 -17.41 -36.14
CA GLN A 266 -5.77 -17.22 -34.88
C GLN A 266 -6.71 -16.88 -33.71
N GLU A 267 -7.74 -16.07 -33.94
CA GLU A 267 -8.71 -15.72 -32.89
C GLU A 267 -9.62 -16.90 -32.54
N LEU A 268 -10.03 -17.68 -33.54
CA LEU A 268 -10.75 -18.94 -33.33
C LEU A 268 -9.94 -19.89 -32.45
N ALA A 269 -8.65 -20.05 -32.77
CA ALA A 269 -7.71 -20.86 -31.99
C ALA A 269 -7.59 -20.38 -30.53
N ALA A 270 -7.42 -19.07 -30.32
CA ALA A 270 -7.32 -18.49 -28.99
C ALA A 270 -8.62 -18.62 -28.16
N SER A 271 -9.76 -18.75 -28.84
CA SER A 271 -11.08 -18.85 -28.20
C SER A 271 -11.50 -20.27 -27.81
N LEU A 272 -10.70 -21.29 -28.18
CA LEU A 272 -10.93 -22.69 -27.83
C LEU A 272 -10.79 -22.91 -26.31
N GLN A 273 -11.74 -23.64 -25.74
CA GLN A 273 -11.74 -24.04 -24.33
C GLN A 273 -11.85 -25.56 -24.23
N PRO A 274 -11.09 -26.23 -23.33
CA PRO A 274 -11.19 -27.66 -23.13
C PRO A 274 -12.63 -28.11 -22.88
N GLY A 275 -13.13 -29.07 -23.67
CA GLY A 275 -14.47 -29.65 -23.50
C GLY A 275 -15.64 -28.84 -24.07
N ARG A 276 -15.40 -27.74 -24.80
CA ARG A 276 -16.46 -26.96 -25.48
C ARG A 276 -16.28 -27.02 -27.00
N GLN A 277 -17.37 -27.35 -27.70
CA GLN A 277 -17.42 -27.27 -29.18
C GLN A 277 -17.69 -25.83 -29.59
N LEU A 278 -16.79 -25.25 -30.38
CA LEU A 278 -16.98 -23.95 -31.01
C LEU A 278 -17.47 -24.15 -32.44
N ARG A 279 -18.70 -23.73 -32.74
CA ARG A 279 -19.25 -23.73 -34.09
C ARG A 279 -19.32 -22.31 -34.60
N VAL A 280 -18.79 -22.07 -35.79
CA VAL A 280 -18.80 -20.76 -36.44
C VAL A 280 -19.31 -20.87 -37.87
N VAL A 281 -19.87 -19.79 -38.36
CA VAL A 281 -20.28 -19.63 -39.76
C VAL A 281 -19.35 -18.63 -40.41
N VAL A 282 -18.83 -18.99 -41.58
CA VAL A 282 -18.00 -18.12 -42.41
C VAL A 282 -18.88 -17.01 -42.98
N THR A 283 -18.57 -15.75 -42.69
CA THR A 283 -19.34 -14.58 -43.15
C THR A 283 -18.66 -13.82 -44.29
N GLN A 284 -17.44 -14.22 -44.65
CA GLN A 284 -16.69 -13.67 -45.78
C GLN A 284 -15.86 -14.79 -46.42
N ASP A 285 -15.89 -14.85 -47.75
CA ASP A 285 -15.09 -15.82 -48.51
C ASP A 285 -13.60 -15.67 -48.15
N CYS A 286 -12.96 -16.80 -47.85
CA CYS A 286 -11.54 -16.85 -47.55
C CYS A 286 -10.82 -17.55 -48.70
N GLU A 287 -10.14 -16.78 -49.54
CA GLU A 287 -9.26 -17.33 -50.57
C GLU A 287 -7.91 -17.66 -49.93
N GLY A 288 -7.58 -18.96 -49.89
CA GLY A 288 -6.32 -19.43 -49.34
C GLY A 288 -5.11 -18.93 -50.14
N GLN A 289 -4.05 -18.47 -49.47
CA GLN A 289 -2.77 -18.20 -50.12
C GLN A 289 -1.99 -19.51 -50.33
N GLY A 290 -2.15 -20.11 -51.51
CA GLY A 290 -1.36 -21.27 -51.96
C GLY A 290 -2.15 -22.57 -52.10
N ASN A 291 -1.48 -23.62 -52.58
CA ASN A 291 -2.10 -24.92 -52.93
C ASN A 291 -2.54 -25.76 -51.70
N ASP A 292 -2.16 -25.37 -50.48
CA ASP A 292 -2.38 -26.15 -49.25
C ASP A 292 -3.43 -25.53 -48.31
N VAL A 293 -4.15 -24.48 -48.74
CA VAL A 293 -5.16 -23.81 -47.91
C VAL A 293 -6.54 -24.03 -48.53
N PRO A 294 -7.46 -24.74 -47.84
CA PRO A 294 -8.78 -25.01 -48.39
C PRO A 294 -9.58 -23.70 -48.53
N PRO A 295 -10.28 -23.47 -49.66
CA PRO A 295 -11.16 -22.33 -49.80
C PRO A 295 -12.34 -22.45 -48.84
N LEU A 296 -12.71 -21.36 -48.18
CA LEU A 296 -13.91 -21.28 -47.35
C LEU A 296 -14.89 -20.31 -47.98
N GLY A 297 -16.10 -20.80 -48.26
CA GLY A 297 -17.19 -20.00 -48.80
C GLY A 297 -18.02 -19.35 -47.69
N MET A 298 -18.57 -18.18 -47.99
CA MET A 298 -19.59 -17.54 -47.16
C MET A 298 -20.78 -18.49 -46.96
N GLY A 299 -21.10 -18.76 -45.69
CA GLY A 299 -22.16 -19.69 -45.30
C GLY A 299 -21.65 -21.06 -44.81
N ASP A 300 -20.38 -21.37 -45.03
CA ASP A 300 -19.78 -22.62 -44.54
C ASP A 300 -19.78 -22.67 -43.01
N ARG A 301 -20.07 -23.85 -42.45
CA ARG A 301 -20.15 -24.07 -41.01
C ARG A 301 -18.93 -24.84 -40.55
N LEU A 302 -18.14 -24.25 -39.65
CA LEU A 302 -16.93 -24.85 -39.11
C LEU A 302 -17.13 -25.22 -37.65
N GLU A 303 -16.88 -26.49 -37.31
CA GLU A 303 -16.73 -26.95 -35.93
C GLU A 303 -15.25 -27.05 -35.58
N VAL A 304 -14.78 -26.17 -34.70
CA VAL A 304 -13.36 -26.11 -34.32
C VAL A 304 -13.04 -27.22 -33.30
N ARG A 305 -12.08 -28.09 -33.62
CA ARG A 305 -11.74 -29.29 -32.84
C ARG A 305 -10.50 -29.10 -31.97
N GLY A 306 -9.50 -28.36 -32.43
CA GLY A 306 -8.26 -28.17 -31.67
C GLY A 306 -7.10 -27.68 -32.52
N LEU A 307 -5.95 -27.50 -31.88
CA LEU A 307 -4.68 -27.16 -32.53
C LEU A 307 -3.85 -28.43 -32.77
N GLN A 308 -3.22 -28.51 -33.94
CA GLN A 308 -2.31 -29.59 -34.32
C GLN A 308 -0.96 -29.03 -34.76
N GLY A 309 0.13 -29.65 -34.29
CA GLY A 309 1.50 -29.24 -34.60
C GLY A 309 2.15 -28.40 -33.49
N ASN A 310 3.42 -28.03 -33.70
CA ASN A 310 4.19 -27.24 -32.73
C ASN A 310 4.96 -26.13 -33.45
N GLY A 311 4.88 -24.88 -32.97
CA GLY A 311 5.57 -23.72 -33.56
C GLY A 311 4.96 -23.26 -34.91
N PRO A 312 5.77 -22.92 -35.93
CA PRO A 312 5.29 -22.32 -37.19
C PRO A 312 4.45 -23.28 -38.06
N SER A 313 4.45 -24.58 -37.76
CA SER A 313 3.61 -25.58 -38.43
C SER A 313 2.27 -25.81 -37.72
N THR A 314 1.91 -24.98 -36.75
CA THR A 314 0.63 -25.09 -36.05
C THR A 314 -0.52 -24.86 -37.04
N ARG A 315 -1.52 -25.73 -37.01
CA ARG A 315 -2.74 -25.67 -37.82
C ARG A 315 -3.97 -25.85 -36.93
N LEU A 316 -5.04 -25.14 -37.25
CA LEU A 316 -6.33 -25.30 -36.60
C LEU A 316 -7.10 -26.43 -37.30
N LEU A 317 -7.47 -27.47 -36.56
CA LEU A 317 -8.33 -28.55 -37.03
C LEU A 317 -9.79 -28.11 -36.90
N CYS A 318 -10.49 -28.12 -38.03
CA CYS A 318 -11.91 -27.78 -38.13
C CYS A 318 -12.64 -28.89 -38.89
N HIS A 319 -13.90 -29.14 -38.53
CA HIS A 319 -14.82 -29.95 -39.31
C HIS A 319 -15.73 -29.00 -40.09
N CYS A 320 -15.66 -29.01 -41.42
CA CYS A 320 -16.46 -28.13 -42.27
C CYS A 320 -17.69 -28.87 -42.78
N HIS A 321 -18.86 -28.29 -42.53
CA HIS A 321 -20.11 -28.72 -43.14
C HIS A 321 -20.49 -27.70 -44.22
N ALA A 322 -20.22 -28.06 -45.48
CA ALA A 322 -20.67 -27.32 -46.64
C ALA A 322 -22.00 -27.93 -47.15
N GLY A 323 -23.08 -27.15 -47.16
CA GLY A 323 -24.39 -27.60 -47.68
C GLY A 323 -25.22 -28.49 -46.73
N GLU A 324 -26.11 -29.31 -47.29
CA GLU A 324 -27.05 -30.21 -46.58
C GLU A 324 -26.46 -31.61 -46.29
N GLU A 325 -25.18 -31.84 -46.59
CA GLU A 325 -24.54 -33.15 -46.41
C GLU A 325 -24.09 -33.36 -44.94
N GLU A 326 -24.46 -34.51 -44.35
CA GLU A 326 -24.17 -34.83 -42.94
C GLU A 326 -22.69 -35.18 -42.70
N GLU A 327 -21.96 -35.62 -43.74
CA GLU A 327 -20.51 -35.92 -43.67
C GLU A 327 -19.70 -34.66 -44.00
N GLY A 328 -19.40 -33.84 -42.99
CA GLY A 328 -18.47 -32.74 -43.17
C GLY A 328 -17.02 -33.21 -43.39
N GLU A 329 -16.18 -32.35 -43.96
CA GLU A 329 -14.77 -32.62 -44.25
C GLU A 329 -13.85 -32.07 -43.14
N GLU A 330 -12.79 -32.82 -42.79
CA GLU A 330 -11.76 -32.33 -41.87
C GLU A 330 -10.81 -31.36 -42.59
N LEU A 331 -10.82 -30.10 -42.17
CA LEU A 331 -9.97 -29.03 -42.69
C LEU A 331 -8.86 -28.65 -41.71
N ARG A 332 -7.70 -28.29 -42.27
CA ARG A 332 -6.53 -27.78 -41.53
C ARG A 332 -6.26 -26.35 -41.94
N LEU A 333 -6.66 -25.40 -41.09
CA LEU A 333 -6.55 -23.98 -41.39
C LEU A 333 -5.22 -23.41 -40.86
N PRO A 334 -4.46 -22.65 -41.66
CA PRO A 334 -3.32 -21.87 -41.18
C PRO A 334 -3.77 -20.79 -40.18
N PRO A 335 -3.02 -20.51 -39.10
CA PRO A 335 -3.39 -19.47 -38.13
C PRO A 335 -3.39 -18.06 -38.73
N ASP A 336 -2.57 -17.84 -39.76
CA ASP A 336 -2.45 -16.61 -40.54
C ASP A 336 -3.55 -16.44 -41.59
N LEU A 337 -4.45 -17.41 -41.77
CA LEU A 337 -5.60 -17.28 -42.64
C LEU A 337 -6.56 -16.22 -42.09
N GLY A 338 -6.62 -15.10 -42.80
CA GLY A 338 -7.62 -14.05 -42.60
C GLY A 338 -9.00 -14.53 -43.04
N GLY A 339 -10.04 -14.07 -42.35
CA GLY A 339 -11.41 -14.43 -42.65
C GLY A 339 -12.38 -13.79 -41.67
N SER A 340 -13.68 -13.84 -41.94
CA SER A 340 -14.68 -13.37 -40.99
C SER A 340 -15.56 -14.54 -40.57
N PHE A 341 -15.64 -14.78 -39.26
CA PHE A 341 -16.37 -15.90 -38.68
C PHE A 341 -17.29 -15.42 -37.57
N VAL A 342 -18.50 -15.97 -37.51
CA VAL A 342 -19.47 -15.64 -36.47
C VAL A 342 -19.88 -16.89 -35.71
N GLU A 343 -19.79 -16.87 -34.38
CA GLU A 343 -20.19 -18.01 -33.54
C GLU A 343 -21.68 -18.35 -33.74
N GLU A 344 -21.97 -19.63 -34.01
CA GLU A 344 -23.33 -20.13 -34.06
C GLU A 344 -23.90 -20.17 -32.63
N ALA A 345 -24.62 -19.12 -32.24
CA ALA A 345 -25.32 -19.03 -30.98
C ALA A 345 -26.81 -19.31 -31.14
N CYS A 346 -27.37 -20.07 -30.19
CA CYS A 346 -28.80 -20.35 -30.16
C CYS A 346 -29.58 -19.07 -29.81
N ALA A 347 -29.93 -18.28 -30.82
CA ALA A 347 -30.47 -16.93 -30.68
C ALA A 347 -31.83 -16.87 -29.96
N SER A 348 -32.55 -17.98 -29.78
CA SER A 348 -33.84 -18.00 -29.09
C SER A 348 -33.71 -18.08 -27.57
N LYS A 349 -32.63 -18.65 -27.04
CA LYS A 349 -32.47 -18.91 -25.60
C LYS A 349 -32.22 -17.61 -24.83
N LYS A 350 -32.93 -17.46 -23.72
CA LYS A 350 -32.76 -16.38 -22.75
C LYS A 350 -32.20 -16.97 -21.47
N TYR A 351 -31.38 -16.20 -20.77
CA TYR A 351 -30.71 -16.63 -19.54
C TYR A 351 -30.83 -15.54 -18.49
N ARG A 352 -30.91 -15.94 -17.22
CA ARG A 352 -30.65 -15.02 -16.10
C ARG A 352 -29.14 -14.80 -15.94
N LEU A 353 -28.75 -13.75 -15.22
CA LEU A 353 -27.33 -13.41 -15.01
C LEU A 353 -26.56 -14.59 -14.40
N ALA A 354 -27.06 -15.18 -13.32
CA ALA A 354 -26.43 -16.33 -12.65
C ALA A 354 -26.25 -17.54 -13.58
N GLU A 355 -27.30 -17.92 -14.31
CA GLU A 355 -27.27 -19.03 -15.27
C GLU A 355 -26.26 -18.82 -16.39
N LEU A 356 -26.06 -17.56 -16.79
CA LEU A 356 -25.14 -17.21 -17.86
C LEU A 356 -23.68 -17.36 -17.41
N LEU A 357 -23.36 -16.95 -16.19
CA LEU A 357 -22.02 -17.09 -15.61
C LEU A 357 -21.63 -18.54 -15.31
N GLU A 358 -22.59 -19.39 -14.93
CA GLU A 358 -22.33 -20.82 -14.77
C GLU A 358 -22.04 -21.52 -16.10
N ARG A 359 -22.66 -21.03 -17.18
CA ARG A 359 -22.57 -21.66 -18.50
C ARG A 359 -21.43 -21.14 -19.34
N GLN A 360 -20.99 -19.89 -19.15
CA GLN A 360 -20.03 -19.22 -20.02
C GLN A 360 -18.86 -18.65 -19.22
N PRO A 361 -17.61 -18.85 -19.66
CA PRO A 361 -16.49 -18.12 -19.12
C PRO A 361 -16.64 -16.64 -19.48
N LEU A 362 -16.20 -15.78 -18.56
CA LEU A 362 -16.01 -14.36 -18.82
C LEU A 362 -14.65 -14.13 -19.50
N PRO A 363 -14.51 -13.10 -20.35
CA PRO A 363 -15.54 -12.15 -20.76
C PRO A 363 -16.52 -12.72 -21.81
N CYS A 364 -17.76 -12.24 -21.82
CA CYS A 364 -18.75 -12.66 -22.82
C CYS A 364 -19.70 -11.54 -23.26
N GLU A 365 -20.07 -11.53 -24.55
CA GLU A 365 -21.02 -10.56 -25.09
C GLU A 365 -22.48 -11.02 -24.95
N VAL A 366 -23.31 -10.10 -24.48
CA VAL A 366 -24.72 -10.30 -24.22
C VAL A 366 -25.53 -9.08 -24.66
N ARG A 367 -26.84 -9.26 -24.75
CA ARG A 367 -27.81 -8.18 -24.90
C ARG A 367 -28.93 -8.38 -23.89
N VAL A 368 -29.35 -7.30 -23.26
CA VAL A 368 -30.55 -7.31 -22.41
C VAL A 368 -31.78 -7.38 -23.31
N VAL A 369 -32.57 -8.44 -23.14
CA VAL A 369 -33.80 -8.69 -23.91
C VAL A 369 -35.03 -8.25 -23.14
N ALA A 370 -34.99 -8.35 -21.82
CA ALA A 370 -36.01 -7.78 -20.95
C ALA A 370 -35.30 -7.12 -19.75
N PRO A 371 -35.55 -5.82 -19.51
CA PRO A 371 -34.98 -5.14 -18.35
C PRO A 371 -35.52 -5.72 -17.04
N ASP A 372 -34.87 -5.40 -15.93
CA ASP A 372 -35.30 -5.80 -14.59
C ASP A 372 -36.59 -5.06 -14.21
N PRO A 373 -37.70 -5.79 -13.94
CA PRO A 373 -38.97 -5.17 -13.56
C PRO A 373 -38.96 -4.49 -12.18
N GLY A 374 -37.94 -4.77 -11.35
CA GLY A 374 -37.77 -4.18 -10.04
C GLY A 374 -37.05 -2.82 -10.04
N LEU A 375 -36.59 -2.35 -11.21
CA LEU A 375 -35.94 -1.05 -11.38
C LEU A 375 -36.88 -0.06 -12.06
N GLU A 376 -36.97 1.17 -11.54
CA GLU A 376 -37.77 2.23 -12.17
C GLU A 376 -37.22 2.63 -13.55
N ARG A 377 -35.89 2.60 -13.69
CA ARG A 377 -35.17 2.81 -14.96
C ARG A 377 -33.99 1.85 -15.03
N ASP A 378 -34.08 0.88 -15.93
CA ASP A 378 -32.97 -0.03 -16.21
C ASP A 378 -32.07 0.54 -17.34
N ALA A 379 -30.90 1.05 -16.96
CA ALA A 379 -29.93 1.62 -17.89
C ALA A 379 -29.41 0.61 -18.92
N LEU A 380 -29.44 -0.69 -18.60
CA LEU A 380 -28.90 -1.74 -19.48
C LEU A 380 -29.86 -2.09 -20.61
N GLY A 381 -31.16 -1.91 -20.40
CA GLY A 381 -32.19 -2.23 -21.40
C GLY A 381 -32.07 -1.41 -22.69
N ALA A 382 -31.50 -0.20 -22.61
CA ALA A 382 -31.28 0.68 -23.76
C ALA A 382 -30.02 0.33 -24.57
N LEU A 383 -29.11 -0.49 -24.01
CA LEU A 383 -27.82 -0.76 -24.64
C LEU A 383 -27.95 -1.80 -25.76
N PRO A 384 -27.30 -1.58 -26.93
CA PRO A 384 -27.36 -2.51 -28.05
C PRO A 384 -26.56 -3.80 -27.79
N ALA A 385 -25.49 -3.68 -27.00
CA ALA A 385 -24.63 -4.77 -26.57
C ALA A 385 -24.04 -4.44 -25.18
N LEU A 386 -23.77 -5.48 -24.41
CA LEU A 386 -23.12 -5.41 -23.11
C LEU A 386 -22.09 -6.55 -23.07
N ARG A 387 -20.87 -6.26 -22.64
CA ARG A 387 -19.83 -7.25 -22.44
C ARG A 387 -19.66 -7.45 -20.94
N LEU A 388 -19.93 -8.65 -20.46
CA LEU A 388 -19.63 -9.02 -19.08
C LEU A 388 -18.14 -9.32 -19.00
N GLU A 389 -17.39 -8.60 -18.17
CA GLU A 389 -15.93 -8.64 -18.13
C GLU A 389 -15.41 -9.56 -17.04
N ALA A 390 -15.87 -9.37 -15.81
CA ALA A 390 -15.36 -10.09 -14.64
C ALA A 390 -16.46 -10.29 -13.59
N ARG A 391 -16.39 -11.43 -12.89
CA ARG A 391 -17.20 -11.72 -11.71
C ARG A 391 -16.37 -11.35 -10.47
N LEU A 392 -17.01 -10.65 -9.55
CA LEU A 392 -16.40 -10.08 -8.36
C LEU A 392 -17.02 -10.80 -7.17
N ASP A 393 -16.31 -11.80 -6.66
CA ASP A 393 -16.69 -12.59 -5.48
C ASP A 393 -16.13 -12.01 -4.16
N GLN A 394 -15.72 -10.74 -4.18
CA GLN A 394 -15.12 -10.10 -3.02
C GLN A 394 -16.14 -9.91 -1.89
N PRO A 395 -15.73 -10.06 -0.62
CA PRO A 395 -16.60 -9.79 0.51
C PRO A 395 -16.80 -8.27 0.68
N PHE A 396 -18.03 -7.89 1.02
CA PHE A 396 -18.43 -6.52 1.30
C PHE A 396 -18.71 -6.38 2.79
N LEU A 397 -18.37 -5.24 3.37
CA LEU A 397 -18.78 -4.89 4.73
C LEU A 397 -20.15 -4.23 4.68
N VAL A 398 -21.02 -4.56 5.64
CA VAL A 398 -22.32 -3.93 5.79
C VAL A 398 -22.24 -2.96 6.96
N GLY A 399 -22.49 -1.68 6.69
CA GLY A 399 -22.56 -0.62 7.68
C GLY A 399 -23.93 0.05 7.68
N SER A 400 -24.22 0.81 8.74
CA SER A 400 -25.35 1.73 8.81
C SER A 400 -24.90 2.97 9.58
N PHE A 401 -25.47 4.13 9.28
CA PHE A 401 -25.19 5.33 10.07
C PHE A 401 -25.85 5.21 11.45
N CYS A 402 -25.26 5.88 12.44
CA CYS A 402 -25.81 5.86 13.81
C CYS A 402 -27.14 6.61 13.89
N GLU A 403 -27.32 7.64 13.05
CA GLU A 403 -28.57 8.39 12.94
C GLU A 403 -29.68 7.57 12.24
N GLU A 404 -29.29 6.67 11.33
CA GLU A 404 -30.19 5.93 10.45
C GLU A 404 -29.86 4.42 10.45
N PRO A 405 -30.05 3.70 11.58
CA PRO A 405 -29.72 2.28 11.69
C PRO A 405 -30.58 1.38 10.80
N GLU A 406 -31.72 1.90 10.33
CA GLU A 406 -32.65 1.22 9.42
C GLU A 406 -32.16 1.23 7.96
N GLU A 407 -31.19 2.09 7.63
CA GLU A 407 -30.63 2.25 6.29
C GLU A 407 -29.22 1.67 6.23
N GLY A 408 -29.16 0.34 6.12
CA GLY A 408 -27.90 -0.37 5.88
C GLY A 408 -27.34 -0.15 4.47
N PHE A 409 -26.02 -0.25 4.32
CA PHE A 409 -25.30 -0.13 3.06
C PHE A 409 -24.05 -0.99 3.00
N GLU A 410 -23.61 -1.32 1.78
CA GLU A 410 -22.41 -2.11 1.53
C GLU A 410 -21.25 -1.24 1.13
N ILE A 411 -20.09 -1.55 1.72
CA ILE A 411 -18.83 -0.92 1.39
C ILE A 411 -17.89 -2.01 0.84
N PRO A 412 -17.33 -1.84 -0.37
CA PRO A 412 -16.28 -2.72 -0.90
C PRO A 412 -14.92 -2.35 -0.30
N PRO A 413 -14.41 -3.07 0.72
CA PRO A 413 -13.13 -2.74 1.36
C PRO A 413 -11.93 -2.73 0.42
N GLN A 414 -11.99 -3.45 -0.70
CA GLN A 414 -10.88 -3.52 -1.66
C GLN A 414 -10.87 -2.37 -2.68
N TRP A 415 -11.96 -1.61 -2.79
CA TRP A 415 -12.09 -0.48 -3.73
C TRP A 415 -12.31 0.85 -3.03
N LEU A 416 -12.73 0.83 -1.77
CA LEU A 416 -12.92 2.00 -0.94
C LEU A 416 -12.05 1.85 0.31
N ASP A 417 -10.82 2.34 0.24
CA ASP A 417 -9.89 2.28 1.36
C ASP A 417 -10.16 3.48 2.28
N LEU A 418 -11.03 3.27 3.26
CA LEU A 418 -11.35 4.24 4.30
C LEU A 418 -10.47 3.99 5.53
N SER A 419 -9.95 5.08 6.12
CA SER A 419 -9.31 5.04 7.43
C SER A 419 -10.36 5.25 8.50
N LEU A 420 -10.48 4.31 9.44
CA LEU A 420 -11.50 4.33 10.47
C LEU A 420 -10.95 3.91 11.83
N LEU A 421 -11.61 4.36 12.89
CA LEU A 421 -11.29 4.00 14.27
C LEU A 421 -12.46 3.24 14.88
N LEU A 422 -12.19 2.05 15.45
CA LEU A 422 -13.21 1.30 16.16
C LEU A 422 -13.48 1.96 17.52
N SER A 423 -14.76 2.20 17.80
CA SER A 423 -15.23 2.85 19.02
C SER A 423 -15.99 1.86 19.90
N GLU A 424 -15.75 1.93 21.20
CA GLU A 424 -16.52 1.17 22.19
C GLU A 424 -17.87 1.87 22.44
N GLY A 425 -18.89 1.48 21.68
CA GLY A 425 -20.24 2.03 21.79
C GLY A 425 -21.33 0.95 21.73
N PRO A 426 -22.58 1.30 22.05
CA PRO A 426 -23.69 0.36 21.98
C PRO A 426 -23.91 -0.09 20.53
N ILE A 427 -23.72 -1.37 20.29
CA ILE A 427 -23.89 -1.97 18.97
C ILE A 427 -25.37 -2.26 18.75
N HIS A 428 -25.94 -1.63 17.73
CA HIS A 428 -27.21 -2.06 17.16
C HIS A 428 -26.91 -2.93 15.93
N PRO A 429 -27.52 -4.12 15.79
CA PRO A 429 -27.39 -4.87 14.55
C PRO A 429 -27.93 -3.99 13.41
N PRO A 430 -27.17 -3.79 12.32
CA PRO A 430 -27.62 -2.97 11.22
C PRO A 430 -28.90 -3.59 10.64
N ALA A 431 -29.89 -2.75 10.33
CA ALA A 431 -31.08 -3.24 9.67
C ALA A 431 -30.74 -3.79 8.28
N PRO A 432 -31.53 -4.75 7.77
CA PRO A 432 -31.33 -5.27 6.42
C PRO A 432 -31.45 -4.13 5.40
N CYS A 433 -30.38 -3.88 4.62
CA CYS A 433 -30.29 -2.76 3.69
C CYS A 433 -31.56 -2.67 2.81
N THR A 434 -32.18 -1.50 2.74
CA THR A 434 -33.45 -1.27 2.03
C THR A 434 -33.24 -0.79 0.59
N HIS A 435 -32.05 -0.28 0.26
CA HIS A 435 -31.74 0.29 -1.05
C HIS A 435 -31.44 -0.78 -2.12
N ARG A 436 -32.08 -0.64 -3.31
CA ARG A 436 -32.15 -1.64 -4.38
C ARG A 436 -31.29 -1.30 -5.61
N SER A 437 -30.07 -0.78 -5.44
CA SER A 437 -29.19 -0.56 -6.59
C SER A 437 -28.70 -1.89 -7.16
N ARG A 438 -29.49 -2.51 -8.06
CA ARG A 438 -29.14 -3.78 -8.75
C ARG A 438 -28.21 -3.55 -9.94
N VAL A 439 -28.18 -2.32 -10.44
CA VAL A 439 -27.33 -1.84 -11.53
C VAL A 439 -26.79 -0.49 -11.11
N GLU A 440 -25.48 -0.33 -11.20
CA GLU A 440 -24.77 0.91 -10.94
C GLU A 440 -23.88 1.23 -12.15
N GLU A 441 -23.77 2.51 -12.51
CA GLU A 441 -22.84 2.99 -13.55
C GLU A 441 -21.58 3.52 -12.86
N LEU A 442 -20.40 3.20 -13.41
CA LEU A 442 -19.08 3.55 -12.88
C LEU A 442 -18.43 4.71 -13.65
#